data_AF-A0A154DYT8-F1
#
_entry.id   AF-A0A154DYT8-F1
#
_cell.length_a   1.000
_cell.length_b   1.000
_cell.length_c   1.000
_cell.angle_alpha   90.00
_cell.angle_beta   90.00
_cell.angle_gamma   90.00
#
_symmetry.space_group_name_H-M   'P 1'
#
loop_
_entity.id
_entity.type
_entity.pdbx_description
1 polymer ?
#
loop_
_entity_poly.entity_id
_entity_poly.type
_entity_poly.pdbx_seq_one_letter_code
_entity_poly.pdbx_strand_id
1 'polypeptide(L)'
;MNAQKGFTLIELMIVVAIIGILAAIAIPAYRSYIATSYGSQAKGGLDAVIGKVQACIQTGVGCEDLNTTKELAAAKYQNRLSVVAPADGQVAEATSATLKWKNEGCIVQVAAAADGGIAYKFNFITGKATAAQCAKGAGLDAAADLDGALN
;
A
#
# COMPACT_ATOMS: atom_id res chain seq x y z
N MET A 1 16.37 58.05 -8.14
CA MET A 1 16.26 57.44 -6.80
C MET A 1 15.14 56.41 -6.86
N ASN A 2 15.46 55.12 -6.84
CA ASN A 2 14.44 54.07 -6.86
C ASN A 2 13.80 54.01 -5.46
N ALA A 3 12.51 54.38 -5.36
CA ALA A 3 11.76 54.24 -4.13
C ALA A 3 11.57 52.74 -3.84
N GLN A 4 12.34 52.19 -2.91
CA GLN A 4 12.08 50.86 -2.36
C GLN A 4 10.76 50.93 -1.58
N LYS A 5 9.68 50.45 -2.18
CA LYS A 5 8.44 50.14 -1.48
C LYS A 5 8.67 48.89 -0.65
N GLY A 6 8.98 49.06 0.64
CA GLY A 6 9.07 47.95 1.58
C GLY A 6 7.69 47.34 1.87
N PHE A 7 7.66 46.03 2.11
CA PHE A 7 6.48 45.32 2.57
C PHE A 7 6.08 45.83 3.96
N THR A 8 4.79 46.06 4.20
CA THR A 8 4.33 46.50 5.52
C THR A 8 4.21 45.32 6.49
N LEU A 9 4.47 45.57 7.77
CA LEU A 9 4.27 44.54 8.81
C LEU A 9 2.81 44.08 8.90
N ILE A 10 1.87 44.97 8.60
CA ILE A 10 0.44 44.65 8.59
C ILE A 10 0.06 43.72 7.44
N GLU A 11 0.62 43.92 6.23
CA GLU A 11 0.44 42.98 5.12
C GLU A 11 0.96 41.59 5.46
N LEU A 12 2.12 41.52 6.11
CA LEU A 12 2.71 40.24 6.51
C LEU A 12 1.85 39.53 7.57
N MET A 13 1.32 40.26 8.55
CA MET A 13 0.44 39.69 9.59
C MET A 13 -0.86 39.12 9.02
N ILE A 14 -1.48 39.80 8.05
CA ILE A 14 -2.71 39.31 7.40
C ILE A 14 -2.41 38.02 6.62
N VAL A 15 -1.28 37.96 5.91
CA VAL A 15 -0.88 36.76 5.16
C VAL A 15 -0.70 35.57 6.10
N VAL A 16 -0.03 35.75 7.25
CA VAL A 16 0.16 34.68 8.24
C VAL A 16 -1.18 34.20 8.82
N ALA A 17 -2.10 35.13 9.10
CA ALA A 17 -3.43 34.78 9.59
C ALA A 17 -4.22 33.92 8.58
N ILE A 18 -4.19 34.27 7.29
CA ILE A 18 -4.86 33.51 6.23
C ILE A 18 -4.23 32.12 6.07
N ILE A 19 -2.90 32.03 6.04
CA ILE A 19 -2.18 30.75 5.95
C ILE A 19 -2.51 29.85 7.16
N GLY A 20 -2.63 30.42 8.36
CA GLY A 20 -3.02 29.68 9.57
C GLY A 20 -4.38 29.00 9.45
N ILE A 21 -5.39 29.70 8.94
CA ILE A 21 -6.74 29.14 8.73
C ILE A 21 -6.72 28.03 7.68
N LEU A 22 -6.05 28.26 6.55
CA LEU A 22 -5.95 27.26 5.49
C LEU A 22 -5.22 26.00 5.96
N ALA A 23 -4.13 26.15 6.71
CA ALA A 23 -3.35 25.03 7.22
C ALA A 23 -4.15 24.15 8.20
N ALA A 24 -4.99 24.75 9.05
CA ALA A 24 -5.81 24.01 10.01
C ALA A 24 -6.78 23.00 9.33
N ILE A 25 -7.29 23.33 8.14
CA ILE A 25 -8.18 22.46 7.36
C ILE A 25 -7.38 21.55 6.43
N ALA A 26 -6.35 22.09 5.77
CA ALA A 26 -5.59 21.37 4.76
C ALA A 26 -4.77 20.22 5.34
N ILE A 27 -4.15 20.40 6.51
CA ILE A 27 -3.29 19.38 7.14
C ILE A 27 -4.07 18.08 7.45
N PRO A 28 -5.19 18.08 8.19
CA PRO A 28 -5.91 16.84 8.49
C PRO A 28 -6.46 16.18 7.22
N ALA A 29 -6.98 16.97 6.27
CA ALA A 29 -7.48 16.45 5.00
C ALA A 29 -6.36 15.77 4.18
N TYR A 30 -5.21 16.41 4.05
CA TYR A 30 -4.05 15.86 3.36
C TYR A 30 -3.52 14.59 4.03
N ARG A 31 -3.44 14.56 5.37
CA ARG A 31 -3.06 13.36 6.12
C ARG A 31 -4.01 12.19 5.86
N SER A 32 -5.31 12.44 5.80
CA SER A 32 -6.30 11.40 5.48
C SER A 32 -6.18 10.91 4.03
N TYR A 33 -5.85 11.81 3.09
CA TYR A 33 -5.60 11.43 1.69
C TYR A 33 -4.37 10.51 1.58
N ILE A 34 -3.26 10.88 2.21
CA ILE A 34 -2.05 10.04 2.25
C ILE A 34 -2.35 8.69 2.89
N ALA A 35 -3.07 8.66 4.01
CA ALA A 35 -3.46 7.42 4.68
C ALA A 35 -4.25 6.47 3.76
N THR A 36 -5.18 7.02 2.96
CA THR A 36 -5.96 6.25 1.98
C THR A 36 -5.09 5.80 0.80
N SER A 37 -4.15 6.64 0.36
CA SER A 37 -3.23 6.31 -0.75
C SER A 37 -2.34 5.10 -0.47
N TYR A 38 -2.08 4.78 0.80
CA TYR A 38 -1.32 3.60 1.16
C TYR A 38 -2.06 2.31 0.78
N GLY A 39 -3.39 2.26 0.90
CA GLY A 39 -4.18 1.09 0.50
C GLY A 39 -4.10 0.83 -1.01
N SER A 40 -4.26 1.88 -1.82
CA SER A 40 -4.24 1.77 -3.28
C SER A 40 -2.86 1.37 -3.81
N GLN A 41 -1.80 1.95 -3.23
CA GLN A 41 -0.43 1.58 -3.58
C GLN A 41 -0.10 0.13 -3.22
N ALA A 42 -0.57 -0.35 -2.06
CA ALA A 42 -0.30 -1.72 -1.63
C ALA A 42 -1.03 -2.74 -2.52
N LYS A 43 -2.31 -2.51 -2.81
CA LYS A 43 -3.06 -3.37 -3.73
C LYS A 43 -2.50 -3.34 -5.15
N GLY A 44 -2.20 -2.15 -5.69
CA GLY A 44 -1.64 -2.01 -7.03
C GLY A 44 -0.28 -2.72 -7.18
N GLY A 45 0.52 -2.74 -6.11
CA GLY A 45 1.76 -3.52 -6.08
C GLY A 45 1.54 -5.03 -6.18
N LEU A 46 0.52 -5.56 -5.50
CA LEU A 46 0.15 -6.98 -5.58
C LEU A 46 -0.47 -7.35 -6.92
N ASP A 47 -1.34 -6.50 -7.45
CA ASP A 47 -2.02 -6.74 -8.72
C ASP A 47 -1.02 -6.84 -9.89
N ALA A 48 0.12 -6.16 -9.78
CA ALA A 48 1.21 -6.25 -10.76
C ALA A 48 1.88 -7.64 -10.83
N VAL A 49 1.75 -8.47 -9.79
CA VAL A 49 2.41 -9.78 -9.70
C VAL A 49 1.44 -10.96 -9.61
N ILE A 50 0.21 -10.74 -9.14
CA ILE A 50 -0.73 -11.83 -8.83
C ILE A 50 -1.15 -12.65 -10.06
N GLY A 51 -1.27 -12.01 -11.24
CA GLY A 51 -1.63 -12.73 -12.47
C GLY A 51 -0.59 -13.78 -12.86
N LYS A 52 0.70 -13.50 -12.66
CA LYS A 52 1.78 -14.46 -12.92
C LYS A 52 1.80 -15.57 -11.86
N VAL A 53 1.59 -15.20 -10.61
CA VAL A 53 1.50 -16.16 -9.48
C VAL A 53 0.35 -17.13 -9.70
N GLN A 54 -0.82 -16.64 -10.12
CA GLN A 54 -1.97 -17.48 -10.45
C GLN A 54 -1.67 -18.40 -11.65
N ALA A 55 -1.03 -17.89 -12.70
CA ALA A 55 -0.64 -18.71 -13.85
C ALA A 55 0.31 -19.84 -13.45
N CYS A 56 1.30 -19.55 -12.60
CA CYS A 56 2.21 -20.54 -12.04
C CYS A 56 1.45 -21.59 -11.21
N ILE A 57 0.57 -21.17 -10.30
CA ILE A 57 -0.18 -22.10 -9.46
C ILE A 57 -1.10 -23.00 -10.30
N GLN A 58 -1.75 -22.47 -11.32
CA GLN A 58 -2.74 -23.23 -12.11
C GLN A 58 -2.13 -24.10 -13.20
N THR A 59 -1.00 -23.70 -13.79
CA THR A 59 -0.46 -24.35 -15.00
C THR A 59 1.02 -24.74 -14.89
N GLY A 60 1.69 -24.38 -13.79
CA GLY A 60 3.13 -24.56 -13.61
C GLY A 60 4.01 -23.61 -14.43
N VAL A 61 3.42 -22.80 -15.32
CA VAL A 61 4.18 -21.92 -16.21
C VAL A 61 4.75 -20.71 -15.46
N GLY A 62 6.05 -20.48 -15.60
CA GLY A 62 6.74 -19.29 -15.07
C GLY A 62 7.03 -19.33 -13.58
N CYS A 63 6.82 -20.46 -12.89
CA CYS A 63 7.15 -20.62 -11.48
C CYS A 63 8.65 -20.43 -11.21
N GLU A 64 9.50 -20.98 -12.08
CA GLU A 64 10.94 -20.79 -11.98
C GLU A 64 11.29 -19.31 -12.11
N ASP A 65 10.73 -18.59 -13.07
CA ASP A 65 11.01 -17.15 -13.21
C ASP A 65 10.58 -16.37 -11.97
N LEU A 66 9.38 -16.64 -11.43
CA LEU A 66 8.90 -15.99 -10.22
C LEU A 66 9.84 -16.16 -9.02
N ASN A 67 10.40 -17.37 -8.85
CA ASN A 67 11.24 -17.74 -7.71
C ASN A 67 12.73 -17.42 -7.94
N THR A 68 13.25 -17.66 -9.15
CA THR A 68 14.68 -17.62 -9.48
C THR A 68 15.11 -16.30 -10.11
N THR A 69 14.26 -15.68 -10.96
CA THR A 69 14.54 -14.31 -11.49
C THR A 69 14.23 -13.21 -10.48
N LYS A 70 13.86 -13.60 -9.25
CA LYS A 70 13.51 -12.70 -8.16
C LYS A 70 12.46 -11.69 -8.60
N GLU A 71 11.46 -12.02 -9.42
CA GLU A 71 10.39 -11.04 -9.68
C GLU A 71 9.66 -10.69 -8.37
N LEU A 72 9.45 -11.70 -7.52
CA LEU A 72 8.89 -11.53 -6.17
C LEU A 72 9.90 -10.93 -5.17
N ALA A 73 11.19 -11.20 -5.37
CA ALA A 73 12.29 -10.68 -4.54
C ALA A 73 13.05 -9.52 -5.22
N ALA A 74 12.41 -8.83 -6.16
CA ALA A 74 13.09 -7.87 -7.02
C ALA A 74 13.53 -6.68 -6.18
N ALA A 75 14.68 -6.08 -6.52
CA ALA A 75 15.17 -4.91 -5.80
C ALA A 75 14.11 -3.80 -5.69
N LYS A 76 13.31 -3.61 -6.74
CA LYS A 76 12.18 -2.65 -6.79
C LYS A 76 11.08 -2.90 -5.74
N TYR A 77 10.96 -4.11 -5.21
CA TYR A 77 9.93 -4.51 -4.25
C TYR A 77 10.51 -4.81 -2.85
N GLN A 78 11.81 -4.55 -2.64
CA GLN A 78 12.46 -4.75 -1.34
C GLN A 78 11.69 -4.07 -0.21
N ASN A 79 11.56 -4.78 0.91
CA ASN A 79 10.82 -4.35 2.10
C ASN A 79 9.33 -4.05 1.87
N ARG A 80 8.80 -4.29 0.66
CA ARG A 80 7.39 -4.09 0.32
C ARG A 80 6.71 -5.42 0.09
N LEU A 81 7.22 -6.24 -0.83
CA LEU A 81 6.63 -7.54 -1.18
C LEU A 81 7.32 -8.68 -0.42
N SER A 82 6.53 -9.63 0.06
CA SER A 82 7.02 -10.88 0.67
C SER A 82 6.03 -12.01 0.39
N VAL A 83 6.54 -13.22 0.21
CA VAL A 83 5.74 -14.45 0.20
C VAL A 83 5.59 -14.89 1.66
N VAL A 84 4.35 -14.96 2.15
CA VAL A 84 4.00 -15.36 3.53
C VAL A 84 3.67 -16.84 3.61
N ALA A 85 3.07 -17.37 2.54
CA ALA A 85 2.87 -18.79 2.34
C ALA A 85 3.14 -19.10 0.86
N PRO A 86 3.71 -20.27 0.52
CA PRO A 86 4.28 -21.27 1.44
C PRO A 86 5.53 -20.77 2.18
N ALA A 87 5.89 -21.44 3.28
CA ALA A 87 6.92 -20.98 4.23
C ALA A 87 8.35 -21.03 3.67
N ASP A 88 8.58 -21.82 2.62
CA ASP A 88 9.82 -21.83 1.85
C ASP A 88 10.01 -20.58 0.96
N GLY A 89 8.97 -19.74 0.86
CA GLY A 89 8.97 -18.51 0.08
C GLY A 89 8.89 -18.72 -1.42
N GLN A 90 8.57 -19.94 -1.88
CA GLN A 90 8.54 -20.30 -3.31
C GLN A 90 7.11 -20.54 -3.79
N VAL A 91 6.75 -19.99 -4.95
CA VAL A 91 5.45 -20.28 -5.56
C VAL A 91 5.61 -21.48 -6.48
N ALA A 92 4.73 -22.48 -6.36
CA ALA A 92 4.77 -23.70 -7.15
C ALA A 92 3.37 -24.05 -7.67
N GLU A 93 3.33 -24.92 -8.68
CA GLU A 93 2.10 -25.48 -9.23
C GLU A 93 1.26 -26.16 -8.14
N ALA A 94 -0.06 -26.07 -8.26
CA ALA A 94 -1.06 -26.67 -7.38
C ALA A 94 -0.87 -26.36 -5.88
N THR A 95 -0.14 -25.29 -5.56
CA THR A 95 0.19 -24.91 -4.18
C THR A 95 -0.36 -23.52 -3.90
N SER A 96 -1.14 -23.35 -2.83
CA SER A 96 -1.64 -22.03 -2.45
C SER A 96 -0.49 -21.11 -2.06
N ALA A 97 -0.49 -19.88 -2.55
CA ALA A 97 0.48 -18.85 -2.17
C ALA A 97 -0.21 -17.63 -1.57
N THR A 98 0.34 -17.10 -0.50
CA THR A 98 -0.09 -15.83 0.09
C THR A 98 1.04 -14.82 -0.03
N LEU A 99 0.79 -13.71 -0.72
CA LEU A 99 1.71 -12.60 -0.86
C LEU A 99 1.27 -11.47 0.06
N LYS A 100 2.24 -10.76 0.64
CA LYS A 100 2.03 -9.58 1.48
C LYS A 100 2.77 -8.40 0.88
N TRP A 101 2.05 -7.31 0.72
CA TRP A 101 2.60 -6.00 0.43
C TRP A 101 2.48 -5.08 1.65
N LYS A 102 3.62 -4.57 2.14
CA LYS A 102 3.70 -3.62 3.24
C LYS A 102 4.21 -2.27 2.72
N ASN A 103 3.61 -1.20 3.20
CA ASN A 103 4.17 0.15 3.12
C ASN A 103 4.11 0.81 4.50
N GLU A 104 4.27 2.14 4.55
CA GLU A 104 4.31 2.88 5.82
C GLU A 104 2.97 2.96 6.55
N GLY A 105 1.84 2.71 5.89
CA GLY A 105 0.51 2.86 6.49
C GLY A 105 -0.40 1.65 6.39
N CYS A 106 -0.28 0.84 5.35
CA CYS A 106 -1.15 -0.31 5.12
C CYS A 106 -0.33 -1.55 4.76
N ILE A 107 -0.90 -2.69 5.13
CA ILE A 107 -0.49 -4.01 4.72
C ILE A 107 -1.64 -4.58 3.90
N VAL A 108 -1.38 -5.08 2.71
CA VAL A 108 -2.37 -5.84 1.93
C VAL A 108 -1.81 -7.22 1.70
N GLN A 109 -2.65 -8.23 1.82
CA GLN A 109 -2.33 -9.61 1.50
C GLN A 109 -3.25 -10.13 0.43
N VAL A 110 -2.72 -10.97 -0.43
CA VAL A 110 -3.48 -11.71 -1.42
C VAL A 110 -3.14 -13.18 -1.29
N ALA A 111 -4.17 -14.01 -1.12
CA ALA A 111 -4.07 -15.46 -1.13
C ALA A 111 -4.57 -15.95 -2.49
N ALA A 112 -3.68 -16.58 -3.24
CA ALA A 112 -4.01 -17.38 -4.41
C ALA A 112 -4.14 -18.83 -3.96
N ALA A 113 -5.34 -19.37 -4.02
CA ALA A 113 -5.62 -20.76 -3.72
C ALA A 113 -5.19 -21.67 -4.88
N ALA A 114 -4.99 -22.96 -4.60
CA ALA A 114 -4.55 -23.95 -5.59
C ALA A 114 -5.55 -24.13 -6.75
N ASP A 115 -6.83 -23.82 -6.52
CA ASP A 115 -7.89 -23.81 -7.53
C ASP A 115 -7.91 -22.53 -8.39
N GLY A 116 -7.04 -21.56 -8.10
CA GLY A 116 -6.98 -20.25 -8.74
C GLY A 116 -7.91 -19.19 -8.14
N GLY A 117 -8.60 -19.50 -7.04
CA GLY A 117 -9.35 -18.50 -6.29
C GLY A 117 -8.41 -17.44 -5.71
N ILE A 118 -8.79 -16.17 -5.82
CA ILE A 118 -8.03 -15.05 -5.25
C ILE A 118 -8.83 -14.41 -4.12
N ALA A 119 -8.23 -14.30 -2.94
CA ALA A 119 -8.81 -13.59 -1.80
C ALA A 119 -7.85 -12.50 -1.32
N TYR A 120 -8.38 -11.29 -1.15
CA TYR A 120 -7.61 -10.18 -0.59
C TYR A 120 -7.97 -9.99 0.88
N LYS A 121 -6.95 -9.65 1.67
CA LYS A 121 -7.10 -9.15 3.03
C LYS A 121 -6.22 -7.93 3.23
N PHE A 122 -6.44 -7.14 4.26
CA PHE A 122 -5.59 -5.99 4.58
C PHE A 122 -5.38 -5.83 6.08
N ASN A 123 -4.43 -5.01 6.49
CA ASN A 123 -4.24 -4.53 7.84
C ASN A 123 -3.69 -3.09 7.76
N PHE A 124 -3.61 -2.38 8.88
CA PHE A 124 -3.12 -1.01 8.95
C PHE A 124 -1.99 -0.88 9.98
N ILE A 125 -1.15 0.13 9.79
CA ILE A 125 -0.10 0.48 10.74
C ILE A 125 -0.64 1.58 11.66
N THR A 126 -0.69 1.25 12.95
CA THR A 126 -1.18 2.15 13.99
C THR A 126 -0.45 3.49 13.97
N GLY A 127 -1.22 4.58 14.01
CA GLY A 127 -0.68 5.96 13.96
C GLY A 127 -0.34 6.47 12.55
N LYS A 128 -0.44 5.62 11.52
CA LYS A 128 -0.21 5.99 10.11
C LYS A 128 -1.47 5.92 9.26
N ALA A 129 -2.30 4.91 9.48
CA ALA A 129 -3.61 4.78 8.87
C ALA A 129 -4.58 4.07 9.82
N THR A 130 -5.84 3.96 9.41
CA THR A 130 -6.90 3.18 10.06
C THR A 130 -7.36 2.06 9.13
N ALA A 131 -8.01 1.03 9.67
CA ALA A 131 -8.61 -0.05 8.87
C ALA A 131 -9.49 0.51 7.74
N ALA A 132 -10.38 1.46 8.05
CA ALA A 132 -11.28 2.07 7.06
C ALA A 132 -10.52 2.81 5.95
N GLN A 133 -9.43 3.51 6.27
CA GLN A 133 -8.61 4.21 5.27
C GLN A 133 -7.87 3.22 4.36
N CYS A 134 -7.31 2.14 4.92
CA CYS A 134 -6.64 1.11 4.16
C CYS A 134 -7.63 0.33 3.27
N ALA A 135 -8.77 -0.08 3.82
CA ALA A 135 -9.84 -0.77 3.09
C ALA A 135 -10.35 0.07 1.92
N LYS A 136 -10.71 1.33 2.18
CA LYS A 136 -11.17 2.27 1.15
C LYS A 136 -10.12 2.50 0.08
N GLY A 137 -8.86 2.66 0.47
CA GLY A 137 -7.74 2.84 -0.45
C GLY A 137 -7.51 1.63 -1.34
N ALA A 138 -7.59 0.42 -0.76
CA ALA A 138 -7.44 -0.83 -1.47
C ALA A 138 -8.72 -1.26 -2.23
N GLY A 139 -9.84 -0.54 -2.09
CA GLY A 139 -11.11 -0.96 -2.67
C GLY A 139 -11.63 -2.28 -2.08
N LEU A 140 -11.27 -2.58 -0.83
CA LEU A 140 -11.70 -3.76 -0.09
C LEU A 140 -12.79 -3.36 0.92
N ASP A 141 -13.69 -4.30 1.23
CA ASP A 141 -14.60 -4.10 2.35
C ASP A 141 -13.84 -4.14 3.68
N ALA A 142 -14.41 -3.56 4.73
CA ALA A 142 -13.78 -3.56 6.05
C ALA A 142 -13.79 -4.96 6.73
N ALA A 143 -14.53 -5.93 6.18
CA ALA A 143 -14.60 -7.30 6.70
C ALA A 143 -13.42 -8.16 6.24
N ALA A 144 -12.70 -7.74 5.20
CA ALA A 144 -11.46 -8.35 4.74
C ALA A 144 -10.22 -7.97 5.61
N ASP A 145 -10.42 -7.41 6.81
CA ASP A 145 -9.32 -7.09 7.72
C ASP A 145 -8.63 -8.39 8.20
N LEU A 146 -7.31 -8.36 8.29
CA LEU A 146 -6.49 -9.41 8.86
C LEU A 146 -6.64 -9.33 10.37
N ASP A 147 -7.65 -10.00 10.92
CA ASP A 147 -7.91 -10.12 12.36
C ASP A 147 -6.61 -10.13 13.19
N GLY A 148 -6.24 -8.97 13.74
CA GLY A 148 -5.20 -8.76 14.77
C GLY A 148 -3.79 -9.31 14.50
N ALA A 149 -3.52 -9.97 13.38
CA ALA A 149 -2.25 -10.61 13.13
C ALA A 149 -1.32 -9.63 12.41
N LEU A 150 -0.28 -9.19 13.14
CA LEU A 150 0.90 -8.44 12.70
C LEU A 150 0.80 -6.90 12.81
N ASN A 151 0.99 -6.40 14.04
CA ASN A 151 1.95 -5.31 14.25
C ASN A 151 3.36 -5.82 13.88
#